data_AF-A0A0A8YD67-F1
#
_entry.id   AF-A0A0A8YD67-F1
#
_cell.length_a   1.000
_cell.length_b   1.000
_cell.length_c   1.000
_cell.angle_alpha   90.00
_cell.angle_beta   90.00
_cell.angle_gamma   90.00
#
_symmetry.space_group_name_H-M   'P 1'
#
loop_
_entity.id
_entity.type
_entity.pdbx_description
1 polymer ?
#
loop_
_entity_poly.entity_id
_entity_poly.type
_entity_poly.pdbx_seq_one_letter_code
_entity_poly.pdbx_strand_id
1 'polypeptide(L)'
;MSSLGCRVVYLCREPKDVLVSTWHYMNKVRKDFYIDLDRAFEFFCEGVSIFGPIWEHNLGYWKQSMIEPDRVLFLKYDEMMADPIKHVKMLAKFLRVPFTDEEESVGAVEQLVKLCSFENLKSLPVNSSGMSDRIGGLPMENSSFFRSAKVGDWRNHLTEEMAKKLDCIIEEKLKGSGLTF
;
A
#
# COMPACT_ATOMS: atom_id res chain seq x y z
N MET A 1 8.91 14.61 -31.51
CA MET A 1 7.59 14.32 -30.92
C MET A 1 7.84 13.58 -29.61
N SER A 2 7.73 14.26 -28.48
CA SER A 2 7.81 13.58 -27.17
C SER A 2 6.56 12.73 -27.02
N SER A 3 6.69 11.40 -27.01
CA SER A 3 5.60 10.57 -26.50
C SER A 3 5.28 11.09 -25.09
N LEU A 4 4.06 11.57 -24.86
CA LEU A 4 3.57 11.87 -23.51
C LEU A 4 3.47 10.55 -22.76
N GLY A 5 4.60 10.07 -22.25
CA GLY A 5 4.65 8.85 -21.45
C GLY A 5 3.85 9.06 -20.16
N CYS A 6 3.06 8.06 -19.79
CA CYS A 6 2.37 8.06 -18.51
C CYS A 6 3.40 8.05 -17.35
N ARG A 7 3.08 8.71 -16.24
CA ARG A 7 3.79 8.61 -14.97
C ARG A 7 3.13 7.55 -14.10
N VAL A 8 3.95 6.80 -13.38
CA VAL A 8 3.53 5.74 -12.45
C VAL A 8 3.93 6.15 -11.05
N VAL A 9 2.98 6.04 -10.11
CA VAL A 9 3.27 6.12 -8.67
C VAL A 9 3.06 4.72 -8.13
N TYR A 10 4.12 4.12 -7.61
CA TYR A 10 4.11 2.80 -7.02
C TYR A 10 4.25 2.92 -5.50
N LEU A 11 3.38 2.24 -4.76
CA LEU A 11 3.41 2.21 -3.31
C LEU A 11 3.64 0.76 -2.85
N CYS A 12 4.78 0.48 -2.23
CA CYS A 12 4.97 -0.75 -1.48
C CYS A 12 4.71 -0.53 0.01
N ARG A 13 4.64 -1.62 0.74
CA ARG A 13 4.47 -1.64 2.19
C ARG A 13 5.22 -2.83 2.74
N GLU A 14 5.59 -2.76 4.02
CA GLU A 14 6.12 -3.90 4.75
C GLU A 14 5.27 -5.20 4.46
N PRO A 15 5.90 -6.30 4.00
CA PRO A 15 5.20 -7.52 3.57
C PRO A 15 4.35 -8.24 4.62
N LYS A 16 4.76 -8.28 5.90
CA LYS A 16 3.98 -8.88 7.01
C LYS A 16 2.66 -8.13 7.22
N ASP A 17 2.67 -6.81 7.16
CA ASP A 17 1.49 -5.96 7.23
C ASP A 17 0.60 -6.12 5.99
N VAL A 18 1.19 -6.31 4.81
CA VAL A 18 0.44 -6.63 3.58
C VAL A 18 -0.27 -7.96 3.74
N LEU A 19 0.40 -9.01 4.21
CA LEU A 19 -0.21 -10.31 4.49
C LEU A 19 -1.44 -10.16 5.39
N VAL A 20 -1.30 -9.52 6.55
CA VAL A 20 -2.40 -9.34 7.51
C VAL A 20 -3.55 -8.52 6.90
N SER A 21 -3.22 -7.47 6.15
CA SER A 21 -4.23 -6.65 5.48
C SER A 21 -4.99 -7.45 4.41
N THR A 22 -4.29 -8.23 3.58
CA THR A 22 -4.88 -9.07 2.54
C THR A 22 -5.72 -10.18 3.15
N TRP A 23 -5.25 -10.84 4.20
CA TRP A 23 -5.98 -11.88 4.92
C TRP A 23 -7.32 -11.37 5.45
N HIS A 24 -7.31 -10.25 6.18
CA HIS A 24 -8.54 -9.63 6.66
C HIS A 24 -9.46 -9.19 5.53
N TYR A 25 -8.91 -8.56 4.48
CA TYR A 25 -9.69 -8.11 3.34
C TYR A 25 -10.40 -9.29 2.67
N MET A 26 -9.68 -10.36 2.35
CA MET A 26 -10.22 -11.52 1.65
C MET A 26 -11.34 -12.22 2.44
N ASN A 27 -11.17 -12.39 3.76
CA ASN A 27 -12.19 -12.98 4.62
C ASN A 27 -13.41 -12.07 4.82
N LYS A 28 -13.27 -10.75 4.70
CA LYS A 28 -14.40 -9.82 4.81
C LYS A 28 -15.25 -9.78 3.54
N VAL A 29 -14.61 -9.92 2.38
CA VAL A 29 -15.20 -9.60 1.07
C VAL A 29 -15.66 -10.80 0.26
N ARG A 30 -15.18 -12.01 0.56
CA ARG A 30 -15.63 -13.25 -0.06
C ARG A 30 -16.50 -14.02 0.93
N LYS A 31 -17.82 -14.04 0.70
CA LYS A 31 -18.78 -14.67 1.61
C LYS A 31 -18.74 -16.19 1.58
N ASP A 32 -18.24 -16.76 0.49
CA ASP A 32 -18.11 -18.19 0.20
C ASP A 32 -16.72 -18.75 0.52
N PHE A 33 -15.83 -17.92 1.08
CA PHE A 33 -14.45 -18.27 1.33
C PHE A 33 -14.03 -17.83 2.73
N TYR A 34 -13.30 -18.70 3.41
CA TYR A 34 -12.61 -18.38 4.64
C TYR A 34 -11.26 -19.06 4.62
N ILE A 35 -10.23 -18.34 5.03
CA ILE A 35 -8.89 -18.88 5.24
C ILE A 35 -8.39 -18.44 6.61
N ASP A 36 -7.89 -19.40 7.39
CA ASP A 36 -7.19 -19.11 8.63
C ASP A 36 -5.84 -18.44 8.36
N LEU A 37 -5.28 -17.83 9.39
CA LEU A 37 -4.06 -17.03 9.25
C LEU A 37 -2.84 -17.89 8.90
N ASP A 38 -2.73 -19.10 9.46
CA ASP A 38 -1.59 -19.99 9.24
C ASP A 38 -1.55 -20.42 7.78
N ARG A 39 -2.69 -20.80 7.22
CA ARG A 39 -2.77 -21.17 5.80
C ARG A 39 -2.54 -19.98 4.87
N ALA A 40 -3.05 -18.79 5.23
CA ALA A 40 -2.78 -17.57 4.46
C ALA A 40 -1.30 -17.21 4.46
N PHE A 41 -0.63 -17.38 5.60
CA PHE A 41 0.80 -17.17 5.76
C PHE A 41 1.62 -18.15 4.90
N GLU A 42 1.29 -19.44 4.91
CA GLU A 42 1.96 -20.44 4.06
C GLU A 42 1.89 -20.07 2.58
N PHE A 43 0.69 -19.77 2.07
CA PHE A 43 0.53 -19.35 0.68
C PHE A 43 1.34 -18.09 0.36
N PHE A 44 1.35 -17.11 1.28
CA PHE A 44 2.12 -15.89 1.08
C PHE A 44 3.62 -16.13 1.04
N CYS A 45 4.15 -17.01 1.90
CA CYS A 45 5.55 -17.46 1.87
C CYS A 45 5.90 -18.19 0.56
N GLU A 46 4.97 -18.94 -0.01
CA GLU A 46 5.11 -19.61 -1.31
C GLU A 46 4.98 -18.64 -2.50
N GLY A 47 4.64 -17.38 -2.25
CA GLY A 47 4.41 -16.36 -3.28
C GLY A 47 3.02 -16.45 -3.92
N VAL A 48 2.13 -17.29 -3.38
CA VAL A 48 0.76 -17.50 -3.83
C VAL A 48 -0.15 -16.46 -3.17
N SER A 49 -0.34 -15.34 -3.86
CA SER A 49 -1.30 -14.31 -3.46
C SER A 49 -1.88 -13.61 -4.68
N ILE A 50 -2.93 -12.81 -4.49
CA ILE A 50 -3.49 -12.01 -5.58
C ILE A 50 -2.41 -11.03 -6.05
N PHE A 51 -2.05 -11.11 -7.33
CA PHE A 51 -0.94 -10.37 -7.96
C PHE A 51 0.47 -10.71 -7.39
N GLY A 52 0.59 -11.82 -6.66
CA GLY A 52 1.86 -12.30 -6.14
C GLY A 52 2.78 -12.92 -7.21
N PRO A 53 4.05 -13.17 -6.86
CA PRO A 53 4.65 -12.93 -5.55
C PRO A 53 4.96 -11.45 -5.26
N ILE A 54 4.77 -11.02 -4.01
CA ILE A 54 4.93 -9.61 -3.62
C ILE A 54 6.34 -9.06 -3.88
N TRP A 55 7.37 -9.88 -3.70
CA TRP A 55 8.76 -9.46 -3.92
C TRP A 55 9.05 -9.19 -5.40
N GLU A 56 8.53 -9.99 -6.34
CA GLU A 56 8.70 -9.73 -7.76
C GLU A 56 7.94 -8.48 -8.19
N HIS A 57 6.72 -8.31 -7.68
CA HIS A 57 5.91 -7.12 -7.92
C HIS A 57 6.65 -5.84 -7.44
N ASN A 58 7.15 -5.84 -6.20
CA ASN A 58 7.93 -4.73 -5.66
C ASN A 58 9.24 -4.49 -6.43
N LEU A 59 10.00 -5.55 -6.74
CA LEU A 59 11.26 -5.44 -7.46
C LEU A 59 11.11 -4.88 -8.87
N GLY A 60 10.03 -5.23 -9.57
CA GLY A 60 9.75 -4.71 -10.91
C GLY A 60 9.68 -3.19 -10.92
N TYR A 61 8.86 -2.62 -10.04
CA TYR A 61 8.71 -1.17 -9.94
C TYR A 61 9.91 -0.48 -9.29
N TRP A 62 10.60 -1.14 -8.35
CA TRP A 62 11.84 -0.64 -7.78
C TRP A 62 12.91 -0.46 -8.86
N LYS A 63 13.15 -1.49 -9.67
CA LYS A 63 14.08 -1.42 -10.81
C LYS A 63 13.68 -0.35 -11.80
N GLN A 64 12.39 -0.25 -12.13
CA GLN A 64 11.92 0.76 -13.06
C GLN A 64 12.08 2.18 -12.52
N SER A 65 11.90 2.42 -11.21
CA SER A 65 12.15 3.73 -10.59
C SER A 65 13.62 4.15 -10.63
N MET A 66 14.54 3.20 -10.65
CA MET A 66 15.97 3.50 -10.84
C MET A 66 16.32 3.82 -12.30
N ILE A 67 15.62 3.18 -13.26
CA ILE A 67 15.85 3.38 -14.71
C ILE A 67 15.17 4.68 -15.19
N GLU A 68 13.95 4.95 -14.74
CA GLU A 68 13.13 6.09 -15.15
C GLU A 68 12.60 6.89 -13.94
N PRO A 69 13.46 7.54 -13.14
CA PRO A 69 13.04 8.25 -11.93
C PRO A 69 12.06 9.41 -12.19
N ASP A 70 12.09 10.00 -13.39
CA ASP A 70 11.14 11.05 -13.81
C ASP A 70 9.76 10.50 -14.22
N ARG A 71 9.62 9.17 -14.36
CA ARG A 71 8.38 8.49 -14.78
C ARG A 71 7.84 7.51 -13.76
N VAL A 72 8.65 7.00 -12.85
CA VAL A 72 8.20 6.08 -11.80
C VAL A 72 8.64 6.58 -10.42
N LEU A 73 7.67 7.06 -9.64
CA LEU A 73 7.86 7.41 -8.25
C LEU A 73 7.59 6.17 -7.39
N PHE A 74 8.62 5.69 -6.70
CA PHE A 74 8.51 4.57 -5.76
C PHE A 74 8.39 5.08 -4.33
N LEU A 75 7.31 4.69 -3.64
CA LEU A 75 6.98 5.11 -2.28
C LEU A 75 6.87 3.90 -1.37
N LYS A 76 7.18 4.09 -0.08
CA LYS A 76 6.88 3.11 0.97
C LYS A 76 5.79 3.65 1.89
N TYR A 77 4.77 2.84 2.14
CA TYR A 77 3.65 3.20 3.02
C TYR A 77 4.13 3.61 4.40
N ASP A 78 5.08 2.87 4.96
CA ASP A 78 5.63 3.07 6.30
C ASP A 78 6.31 4.44 6.43
N GLU A 79 7.10 4.83 5.42
CA GLU A 79 7.75 6.15 5.35
C GLU A 79 6.72 7.27 5.12
N MET A 80 5.72 7.02 4.26
CA MET A 80 4.63 7.97 4.01
C MET A 80 3.78 8.23 5.26
N MET A 81 3.50 7.19 6.05
CA MET A 81 2.76 7.33 7.30
C MET A 81 3.57 8.04 8.39
N ALA A 82 4.90 7.94 8.36
CA ALA A 82 5.78 8.64 9.28
C ALA A 82 5.88 10.14 8.99
N ASP A 83 5.87 10.55 7.72
CA ASP A 83 5.91 11.95 7.29
C ASP A 83 5.03 12.19 6.05
N PRO A 84 3.70 12.30 6.23
CA PRO A 84 2.78 12.45 5.11
C PRO A 84 2.93 13.77 4.37
N ILE A 85 3.31 14.86 5.07
CA ILE A 85 3.49 16.19 4.46
C ILE A 85 4.63 16.13 3.43
N LYS A 86 5.79 15.58 3.80
CA LYS A 86 6.93 15.40 2.89
C LYS A 86 6.54 14.58 1.66
N HIS A 87 5.83 13.48 1.85
CA HIS A 87 5.47 12.57 0.76
C HIS A 87 4.41 13.17 -0.18
N VAL A 88 3.46 13.93 0.36
CA VAL A 88 2.48 14.68 -0.45
C VAL A 88 3.17 15.75 -1.30
N LYS A 89 4.12 16.51 -0.74
CA LYS A 89 4.93 17.47 -1.53
C LYS A 89 5.76 16.78 -2.61
N MET A 90 6.39 15.65 -2.28
CA MET A 90 7.14 14.84 -3.24
C MET A 90 6.25 14.34 -4.39
N LEU A 91 5.05 13.86 -4.07
CA LEU A 91 4.06 13.42 -5.06
C LEU A 91 3.62 14.58 -5.96
N ALA A 92 3.28 15.74 -5.38
CA ALA A 92 2.87 16.94 -6.11
C ALA A 92 3.96 17.39 -7.11
N LYS A 93 5.22 17.42 -6.66
CA LYS A 93 6.38 17.72 -7.52
C LYS A 93 6.52 16.71 -8.65
N PHE A 94 6.41 15.41 -8.36
CA PHE A 94 6.48 14.35 -9.36
C PHE A 94 5.36 14.45 -10.41
N LEU A 95 4.14 14.82 -9.98
CA LEU A 95 3.00 15.06 -10.85
C LEU A 95 3.10 16.38 -11.65
N ARG A 96 4.15 17.18 -11.42
CA ARG A 96 4.39 18.50 -12.02
C ARG A 96 3.34 19.55 -11.64
N VAL A 97 2.83 19.44 -10.42
CA VAL A 97 1.94 20.40 -9.79
C VAL A 97 2.44 20.69 -8.37
N PRO A 98 3.70 21.16 -8.20
CA PRO A 98 4.24 21.46 -6.88
C PRO A 98 3.40 22.54 -6.20
N PHE A 99 3.30 22.48 -4.87
CA PHE A 99 2.66 23.54 -4.10
C PHE A 99 3.43 24.86 -4.27
N THR A 100 2.71 25.97 -4.32
CA THR A 100 3.33 27.30 -4.28
C THR A 100 3.65 27.70 -2.84
N ASP A 101 4.55 28.67 -2.67
CA ASP A 101 4.89 29.21 -1.34
C ASP A 101 3.64 29.75 -0.63
N GLU A 102 2.70 30.34 -1.37
CA GLU A 102 1.42 30.81 -0.83
C GLU A 102 0.56 29.64 -0.33
N GLU A 103 0.41 28.57 -1.11
CA GLU A 103 -0.34 27.38 -0.72
C GLU A 103 0.24 26.72 0.54
N GLU A 104 1.58 26.63 0.61
CA GLU A 104 2.26 26.14 1.81
C GLU A 104 2.05 27.08 3.00
N SER A 105 2.13 28.39 2.80
CA SER A 105 1.97 29.38 3.88
C SER A 105 0.58 29.37 4.51
N VAL A 106 -0.46 29.02 3.74
CA VAL A 106 -1.85 28.90 4.23
C VAL A 106 -2.18 27.49 4.74
N GLY A 107 -1.19 26.59 4.78
CA GLY A 107 -1.34 25.23 5.31
C GLY A 107 -2.15 24.29 4.40
N ALA A 108 -2.13 24.51 3.07
CA ALA A 108 -2.89 23.70 2.12
C ALA A 108 -2.44 22.23 2.14
N VAL A 109 -1.16 21.97 2.37
CA VAL A 109 -0.60 20.61 2.41
C VAL A 109 -1.15 19.83 3.62
N GLU A 110 -1.18 20.46 4.79
CA GLU A 110 -1.73 19.91 6.03
C GLU A 110 -3.23 19.66 5.90
N GLN A 111 -3.95 20.57 5.25
CA GLN A 111 -5.38 20.41 4.96
C GLN A 111 -5.62 19.21 4.03
N LEU A 112 -4.80 19.04 2.99
CA LEU A 112 -4.89 17.91 2.09
C LEU A 112 -4.57 16.58 2.79
N VAL A 113 -3.51 16.53 3.61
CA VAL A 113 -3.18 15.37 4.44
C VAL A 113 -4.35 15.02 5.37
N LYS A 114 -4.96 16.02 6.02
CA LYS A 114 -6.14 15.82 6.88
C LYS A 114 -7.35 15.30 6.08
N LEU A 115 -7.61 15.87 4.90
CA LEU A 115 -8.70 15.45 4.01
C LEU A 115 -8.54 13.99 3.56
N CYS A 116 -7.33 13.57 3.23
CA CYS A 116 -7.01 12.21 2.82
C CYS A 116 -6.69 11.26 3.98
N SER A 117 -6.78 11.73 5.23
CA SER A 117 -6.46 10.91 6.40
C SER A 117 -7.41 9.72 6.54
N PHE A 118 -6.89 8.63 7.11
CA PHE A 118 -7.67 7.41 7.32
C PHE A 118 -8.96 7.66 8.10
N GLU A 119 -8.90 8.40 9.21
CA GLU A 119 -10.07 8.69 10.04
C GLU A 119 -11.12 9.51 9.28
N ASN A 120 -10.68 10.52 8.52
CA ASN A 120 -11.59 11.31 7.70
C ASN A 120 -12.26 10.45 6.63
N LEU A 121 -11.47 9.75 5.81
CA LEU A 121 -12.00 8.94 4.71
C LEU A 121 -12.90 7.81 5.21
N LYS A 122 -12.54 7.12 6.29
CA LYS A 122 -13.34 6.05 6.90
C LYS A 122 -14.70 6.57 7.40
N SER A 123 -14.77 7.81 7.89
CA SER A 123 -15.99 8.40 8.43
C SER A 123 -17.00 8.85 7.36
N LEU A 124 -16.55 9.09 6.12
CA LEU A 124 -17.42 9.58 5.05
C LEU A 124 -18.57 8.60 4.77
N PRO A 125 -19.82 9.06 4.56
CA PRO A 125 -20.97 8.18 4.30
C PRO A 125 -20.75 7.20 3.13
N VAL A 126 -20.10 7.67 2.06
CA VAL A 126 -19.76 6.83 0.90
C VAL A 126 -18.87 5.64 1.27
N ASN A 127 -18.06 5.75 2.34
CA ASN A 127 -17.14 4.72 2.80
C ASN A 127 -17.67 3.93 4.00
N SER A 128 -18.44 4.56 4.90
CA SER A 128 -18.96 3.92 6.10
C SER A 128 -20.22 3.08 5.85
N SER A 129 -21.09 3.51 4.94
CA SER A 129 -22.34 2.80 4.59
C SER A 129 -22.54 2.59 3.09
N GLY A 130 -21.65 3.11 2.25
CA GLY A 130 -21.71 2.91 0.80
C GLY A 130 -21.34 1.49 0.35
N MET A 131 -21.80 1.15 -0.85
CA MET A 131 -21.56 -0.11 -1.51
C MET A 131 -20.88 0.15 -2.85
N SER A 132 -19.93 -0.69 -3.24
CA SER A 132 -19.33 -0.69 -4.57
C SER A 132 -19.45 -2.07 -5.20
N ASP A 133 -19.64 -2.10 -6.51
CA ASP A 133 -19.57 -3.32 -7.29
C ASP A 133 -18.11 -3.77 -7.41
N ARG A 134 -17.85 -5.04 -7.10
CA ARG A 134 -16.55 -5.64 -7.41
C ARG A 134 -16.41 -5.95 -8.88
N ILE A 135 -15.16 -6.10 -9.32
CA ILE A 135 -14.84 -6.84 -10.54
C ILE A 135 -15.44 -8.25 -10.37
N GLY A 136 -16.49 -8.55 -11.13
CA GLY A 136 -17.30 -9.77 -10.99
C GLY A 136 -18.75 -9.56 -10.52
N GLY A 137 -19.19 -8.31 -10.31
CA GLY A 137 -20.61 -7.95 -10.11
C GLY A 137 -21.19 -8.24 -8.72
N LEU A 138 -20.35 -8.60 -7.75
CA LEU A 138 -20.80 -8.81 -6.37
C LEU A 138 -20.65 -7.51 -5.56
N PRO A 139 -21.75 -7.01 -4.94
CA PRO A 139 -21.70 -5.79 -4.15
C PRO A 139 -20.92 -6.02 -2.85
N MET A 140 -20.11 -5.04 -2.47
CA MET A 140 -19.27 -5.05 -1.28
C MET A 140 -19.38 -3.72 -0.54
N GLU A 141 -19.47 -3.78 0.79
CA GLU A 141 -19.43 -2.60 1.63
C GLU A 141 -18.08 -1.89 1.51
N ASN A 142 -18.10 -0.59 1.26
CA ASN A 142 -16.89 0.23 1.18
C ASN A 142 -16.13 0.28 2.51
N SER A 143 -16.81 -0.03 3.63
CA SER A 143 -16.21 -0.20 4.95
C SER A 143 -15.13 -1.29 4.96
N SER A 144 -15.12 -2.17 3.95
CA SER A 144 -14.12 -3.24 3.79
C SER A 144 -12.73 -2.72 3.44
N PHE A 145 -12.61 -1.52 2.86
CA PHE A 145 -11.32 -0.91 2.56
C PHE A 145 -10.65 -0.27 3.79
N PHE A 146 -11.38 -0.06 4.88
CA PHE A 146 -10.91 0.70 6.04
C PHE A 146 -10.87 -0.17 7.31
N ARG A 147 -9.69 -0.73 7.64
CA ARG A 147 -9.50 -1.59 8.83
C ARG A 147 -8.83 -0.84 9.99
N SER A 148 -7.50 -0.76 9.99
CA SER A 148 -6.70 -0.15 11.06
C SER A 148 -5.75 0.95 10.60
N ALA A 149 -5.25 0.89 9.36
CA ALA A 149 -4.24 1.81 8.79
C ALA A 149 -2.96 2.00 9.63
N LYS A 150 -2.65 1.06 10.52
CA LYS A 150 -1.47 1.10 11.38
C LYS A 150 -0.28 0.41 10.72
N VAL A 151 0.89 1.01 10.84
CA VAL A 151 2.18 0.38 10.54
C VAL A 151 2.54 -0.60 11.66
N GLY A 152 2.98 -1.79 11.29
CA GLY A 152 3.45 -2.81 12.22
C GLY A 152 2.34 -3.58 12.95
N ASP A 153 1.11 -3.50 12.45
CA ASP A 153 -0.06 -4.19 13.00
C ASP A 153 0.10 -5.71 12.91
N TRP A 154 0.97 -6.21 12.04
CA TRP A 154 1.36 -7.63 11.97
C TRP A 154 1.77 -8.23 13.32
N ARG A 155 2.31 -7.43 14.25
CA ARG A 155 2.70 -7.89 15.60
C ARG A 155 1.52 -8.38 16.44
N ASN A 156 0.30 -7.95 16.11
CA ASN A 156 -0.92 -8.37 16.79
C ASN A 156 -1.49 -9.69 16.23
N HIS A 157 -0.89 -10.23 15.15
CA HIS A 157 -1.44 -11.35 14.39
C HIS A 157 -0.44 -12.47 14.16
N LEU A 158 0.80 -12.14 13.79
CA LEU A 158 1.84 -13.10 13.47
C LEU A 158 2.68 -13.41 14.71
N THR A 159 3.09 -14.68 14.84
CA THR A 159 4.11 -15.07 15.81
C THR A 159 5.48 -14.52 15.39
N GLU A 160 6.42 -14.44 16.34
CA GLU A 160 7.80 -14.07 16.01
C GLU A 160 8.44 -15.02 14.99
N GLU A 161 8.12 -16.31 15.04
CA GLU A 161 8.64 -17.31 14.12
C GLU A 161 8.14 -17.08 12.70
N MET A 162 6.83 -16.79 12.55
CA MET A 162 6.24 -16.43 11.26
C MET A 162 6.88 -15.15 10.69
N ALA A 163 7.03 -14.13 11.54
CA ALA A 163 7.64 -12.87 11.15
C ALA A 163 9.10 -13.07 10.68
N LYS A 164 9.93 -13.76 11.47
CA LYS A 164 11.33 -14.06 11.12
C LYS A 164 11.43 -14.87 9.83
N LYS A 165 10.57 -15.87 9.65
CA LYS A 165 10.54 -16.68 8.42
C LYS A 165 10.24 -15.81 7.19
N LEU A 166 9.25 -14.93 7.28
CA LEU A 166 8.92 -14.03 6.16
C LEU A 166 10.03 -13.00 5.91
N ASP A 167 10.67 -12.48 6.96
CA ASP A 167 11.84 -11.60 6.83
C ASP A 167 12.97 -12.28 6.07
N CYS A 168 13.34 -13.50 6.43
CA CYS A 168 14.36 -14.25 5.71
C CYS A 168 14.02 -14.46 4.22
N ILE A 169 12.76 -14.80 3.91
CA ILE A 169 12.31 -14.96 2.53
C ILE A 169 12.45 -13.64 1.77
N ILE A 170 11.97 -12.53 2.34
CA ILE A 170 12.00 -11.22 1.69
C ILE A 170 13.45 -10.76 1.49
N GLU A 171 14.30 -10.85 2.51
CA GLU A 171 15.73 -10.51 2.41
C GLU A 171 16.44 -11.32 1.33
N GLU A 172 16.18 -12.63 1.25
CA GLU A 172 16.76 -13.48 0.21
C GLU A 172 16.31 -13.05 -1.19
N LYS A 173 15.00 -12.82 -1.38
CA LYS A 173 14.43 -12.43 -2.69
C LYS A 173 14.83 -11.03 -3.13
N LEU A 174 15.08 -10.12 -2.19
CA LEU A 174 15.49 -8.74 -2.47
C LEU A 174 17.01 -8.56 -2.49
N LYS A 175 17.79 -9.61 -2.20
CA LYS A 175 19.24 -9.54 -2.10
C LYS A 175 19.88 -8.89 -3.32
N GLY A 176 20.72 -7.89 -3.08
CA GLY A 176 21.45 -7.17 -4.13
C GLY A 176 20.61 -6.15 -4.91
N SER A 177 19.31 -5.98 -4.61
CA SER A 177 18.47 -4.98 -5.28
C SER A 177 18.60 -3.57 -4.69
N GLY A 178 19.03 -3.45 -3.43
CA GLY A 178 19.00 -2.20 -2.66
C GLY A 178 17.63 -1.85 -2.07
N LEU A 179 16.57 -2.60 -2.36
CA LEU A 179 15.26 -2.43 -1.72
C LEU A 179 15.25 -3.13 -0.36
N THR A 180 14.86 -2.38 0.68
CA THR A 180 14.71 -2.86 2.07
C THR A 180 13.40 -2.36 2.68
N PHE A 181 12.93 -3.08 3.69
CA PHE A 181 11.72 -2.79 4.46
C PHE A 181 12.05 -2.63 5.94
#